data_AF-A0A846Q7J6-F1
#
_entry.id   AF-A0A846Q7J6-F1
#
_cell.length_a   1.000
_cell.length_b   1.000
_cell.length_c   1.000
_cell.angle_alpha   90.00
_cell.angle_beta   90.00
_cell.angle_gamma   90.00
#
_symmetry.space_group_name_H-M   'P 1'
#
loop_
_entity.id
_entity.type
_entity.pdbx_description
1 polymer ?
#
loop_
_entity_poly.entity_id
_entity_poly.type
_entity_poly.pdbx_seq_one_letter_code
_entity_poly.pdbx_strand_id
1 'polypeptide(L)'
;MEGEKPYLAVIRMGFIDDKTIKEIIRVLNRCYSVVKEAKKPDLVELHVFEKKAHLRLFLEKEKKRIGVGTGFDEAFLTMHEAWTGIPRILVCLERAEETPREVFEGALLHEAAHSILHGSIEYYLLNVSPSFIDFSLKFGLPVHAVRDIAYLSSLALKDNEVTKFLYENGFIEDQMSFIIYFLRPSAEEKATWVIAEKSPVTAILFLVSILKSLACALPLTCEKRYGAMIRREISSSINFLSKGYRDFIWEILASFEKMQGEFSKDLDTLLGEVSNRLYPLLSKKSSF
;
A
#
# COMPACT_ATOMS: atom_id res chain seq x y z
N MET A 1 -8.66 31.16 8.51
CA MET A 1 -7.58 31.35 7.51
C MET A 1 -7.46 30.02 6.80
N GLU A 2 -7.82 29.95 5.52
CA GLU A 2 -7.49 28.78 4.71
C GLU A 2 -5.96 28.71 4.63
N GLY A 3 -5.36 27.70 5.25
CA GLY A 3 -3.90 27.51 5.20
C GLY A 3 -3.44 27.22 3.78
N GLU A 4 -2.17 27.49 3.49
CA GLU A 4 -1.61 27.32 2.15
C GLU A 4 -1.73 25.84 1.71
N LYS A 5 -2.12 25.61 0.45
CA LYS A 5 -2.30 24.28 -0.15
C LYS A 5 -1.06 23.94 -1.00
N PRO A 6 -0.69 22.66 -1.15
CA PRO A 6 0.40 22.29 -2.05
C PRO A 6 0.13 22.83 -3.45
N TYR A 7 1.19 23.26 -4.14
CA TYR A 7 1.10 23.51 -5.57
C TYR A 7 0.94 22.17 -6.29
N LEU A 8 -0.16 22.01 -7.03
CA LEU A 8 -0.42 20.80 -7.83
C LEU A 8 0.00 21.04 -9.29
N ALA A 9 1.16 20.51 -9.68
CA ALA A 9 1.61 20.52 -11.06
C ALA A 9 0.85 19.45 -11.85
N VAL A 10 -0.06 19.85 -12.75
CA VAL A 10 -0.91 18.91 -13.47
C VAL A 10 -0.30 18.51 -14.81
N ILE A 11 -0.08 17.21 -15.00
CA ILE A 11 0.35 16.60 -16.26
C ILE A 11 -0.80 15.74 -16.79
N ARG A 12 -1.19 15.95 -18.06
CA ARG A 12 -2.28 15.21 -18.71
C ARG A 12 -1.71 14.34 -19.83
N MET A 13 -2.16 13.08 -19.89
CA MET A 13 -1.78 12.14 -20.96
C MET A 13 -3.03 11.54 -21.62
N GLY A 14 -3.49 12.23 -22.66
CA GLY A 14 -4.71 11.92 -23.41
C GLY A 14 -5.63 13.15 -23.50
N PHE A 15 -6.87 12.93 -23.95
CA PHE A 15 -7.89 13.97 -24.07
C PHE A 15 -8.69 14.05 -22.77
N ILE A 16 -8.24 14.92 -21.86
CA ILE A 16 -8.81 15.04 -20.51
C ILE A 16 -9.31 16.48 -20.31
N ASP A 17 -10.61 16.62 -20.08
CA ASP A 17 -11.27 17.91 -19.91
C ASP A 17 -10.96 18.57 -18.56
N ASP A 18 -11.11 19.89 -18.50
CA ASP A 18 -10.80 20.68 -17.29
C ASP A 18 -11.74 20.38 -16.12
N LYS A 19 -12.97 19.95 -16.38
CA LYS A 19 -13.93 19.64 -15.32
C LYS A 19 -13.47 18.39 -14.57
N THR A 20 -13.06 17.34 -15.27
CA THR A 20 -12.48 16.13 -14.69
C THR A 20 -11.27 16.46 -13.81
N ILE A 21 -10.33 17.28 -14.30
CA ILE A 21 -9.17 17.71 -13.50
C ILE A 21 -9.58 18.51 -12.25
N LYS A 22 -10.53 19.44 -12.39
CA LYS A 22 -11.03 20.22 -11.25
C LYS A 22 -11.70 19.34 -10.20
N GLU A 23 -12.41 18.30 -10.60
CA GLU A 23 -13.03 17.35 -9.67
C GLU A 23 -11.97 16.56 -8.90
N ILE A 24 -10.93 16.05 -9.56
CA ILE A 24 -9.80 15.36 -8.91
C ILE A 24 -9.11 16.29 -7.90
N ILE A 25 -8.74 17.50 -8.34
CA ILE A 25 -8.10 18.50 -7.47
C ILE A 25 -8.99 18.86 -6.28
N ARG A 26 -10.31 18.95 -6.46
CA ARG A 26 -11.24 19.23 -5.37
C ARG A 26 -11.16 18.13 -4.30
N VAL A 27 -11.10 16.87 -4.70
CA VAL A 27 -11.00 15.74 -3.76
C VAL A 27 -9.66 15.76 -3.03
N LEU A 28 -8.54 15.89 -3.75
CA LEU A 28 -7.20 15.97 -3.14
C LEU A 28 -7.10 17.12 -2.11
N ASN A 29 -7.67 18.28 -2.45
CA ASN A 29 -7.69 19.44 -1.56
C ASN A 29 -8.51 19.23 -0.29
N ARG A 30 -9.48 18.29 -0.25
CA ARG A 30 -10.15 17.93 1.01
C ARG A 30 -9.12 17.42 2.02
N CYS A 31 -8.22 16.53 1.59
CA CYS A 31 -7.15 15.98 2.41
C CYS A 31 -6.13 17.07 2.81
N TYR A 32 -5.63 17.88 1.86
CA TYR A 32 -4.65 18.92 2.20
C TYR A 32 -5.20 20.05 3.10
N SER A 33 -6.51 20.23 3.17
CA SER A 33 -7.12 21.32 3.96
C SER A 33 -7.18 21.00 5.46
N VAL A 34 -7.11 19.73 5.87
CA VAL A 34 -7.18 19.33 7.28
C VAL A 34 -5.81 19.31 7.97
N VAL A 35 -4.73 19.46 7.22
CA VAL A 35 -3.35 19.34 7.73
C VAL A 35 -2.77 20.72 8.05
N LYS A 36 -1.94 20.78 9.09
CA LYS A 36 -1.10 21.96 9.36
C LYS A 36 -0.11 22.16 8.21
N GLU A 37 0.13 23.42 7.86
CA GLU A 37 0.99 23.84 6.74
C GLU A 37 2.38 23.21 6.78
N ALA A 38 3.03 23.18 7.95
CA ALA A 38 4.36 22.61 8.14
C ALA A 38 4.49 21.10 7.86
N LYS A 39 3.38 20.39 7.62
CA LYS A 39 3.37 18.97 7.24
C LYS A 39 2.94 18.75 5.79
N LYS A 40 2.60 19.80 5.04
CA LYS A 40 2.18 19.67 3.65
C LYS A 40 3.41 19.66 2.75
N PRO A 41 3.40 18.88 1.65
CA PRO A 41 4.39 19.05 0.60
C PRO A 41 4.21 20.43 -0.05
N ASP A 42 5.31 21.06 -0.48
CA ASP A 42 5.24 22.33 -1.22
C ASP A 42 4.70 22.11 -2.65
N LEU A 43 5.10 20.99 -3.25
CA LEU A 43 4.81 20.59 -4.63
C LEU A 43 4.37 19.13 -4.67
N VAL A 44 3.29 18.87 -5.40
CA VAL A 44 2.88 17.51 -5.79
C VAL A 44 2.61 17.49 -7.29
N GLU A 45 3.15 16.52 -8.00
CA GLU A 45 2.79 16.32 -9.41
C GLU A 45 1.54 15.44 -9.51
N LEU A 46 0.51 15.93 -10.21
CA LEU A 46 -0.69 15.16 -10.51
C LEU A 46 -0.63 14.72 -11.98
N HIS A 47 -0.32 13.43 -12.19
CA HIS A 47 -0.28 12.82 -13.51
C HIS A 47 -1.61 12.11 -13.79
N VAL A 48 -2.38 12.60 -14.75
CA VAL A 48 -3.68 12.03 -15.12
C VAL A 48 -3.59 11.40 -16.50
N PHE A 49 -3.90 10.12 -16.56
CA PHE A 49 -3.82 9.28 -17.75
C PHE A 49 -5.23 8.89 -18.19
N GLU A 50 -5.56 9.16 -19.45
CA GLU A 50 -6.85 8.75 -20.00
C GLU A 50 -6.95 7.22 -20.08
N LYS A 51 -5.87 6.55 -20.51
CA LYS A 51 -5.84 5.11 -20.79
C LYS A 51 -4.83 4.35 -19.92
N LYS A 52 -5.16 3.11 -19.57
CA LYS A 52 -4.28 2.15 -18.86
C LYS A 52 -2.94 1.98 -19.58
N ALA A 53 -2.97 1.94 -20.91
CA ALA A 53 -1.76 1.78 -21.74
C ALA A 53 -0.77 2.94 -21.55
N HIS A 54 -1.24 4.19 -21.42
CA HIS A 54 -0.37 5.34 -21.19
C HIS A 54 0.29 5.29 -19.82
N LEU A 55 -0.47 4.94 -18.77
CA LEU A 55 0.06 4.75 -17.42
C LEU A 55 1.14 3.65 -17.41
N ARG A 56 0.85 2.49 -18.02
CA ARG A 56 1.80 1.37 -18.08
C ARG A 56 3.11 1.76 -18.76
N LEU A 57 3.03 2.37 -19.94
CA LEU A 57 4.21 2.82 -20.68
C LEU A 57 5.01 3.88 -19.92
N PHE A 58 4.34 4.78 -19.20
CA PHE A 58 5.01 5.76 -18.35
C PHE A 58 5.77 5.08 -17.22
N LEU A 59 5.14 4.15 -16.49
CA LEU A 59 5.77 3.44 -15.39
C LEU A 59 6.94 2.57 -15.83
N GLU A 60 6.79 1.82 -16.93
CA GLU A 60 7.88 1.02 -17.50
C GLU A 60 9.11 1.89 -17.81
N LYS A 61 8.90 3.08 -18.39
CA LYS A 61 9.98 4.03 -18.70
C LYS A 61 10.61 4.61 -17.43
N GLU A 62 9.81 5.02 -16.46
CA GLU A 62 10.30 5.60 -15.22
C GLU A 62 11.08 4.60 -14.37
N LYS A 63 10.56 3.38 -14.23
CA LYS A 63 11.24 2.28 -13.53
C LYS A 63 12.59 1.96 -14.18
N LYS A 64 12.63 1.88 -15.51
CA LYS A 64 13.87 1.68 -16.26
C LYS A 64 14.86 2.84 -16.07
N ARG A 65 14.37 4.08 -16.04
CA ARG A 65 15.20 5.29 -15.87
C ARG A 65 15.84 5.35 -14.49
N ILE A 66 15.11 4.97 -13.45
CA ILE A 66 15.54 5.09 -12.05
C ILE A 66 16.19 3.78 -11.55
N GLY A 67 16.05 2.68 -12.28
CA GLY A 67 16.59 1.37 -11.89
C GLY A 67 15.71 0.65 -10.85
N VAL A 68 14.42 0.97 -10.78
CA VAL A 68 13.46 0.32 -9.88
C VAL A 68 13.04 -1.02 -10.49
N GLY A 69 13.41 -2.12 -9.83
CA GLY A 69 13.18 -3.49 -10.32
C GLY A 69 11.92 -4.18 -9.77
N THR A 70 11.07 -3.50 -9.01
CA THR A 70 9.89 -4.10 -8.37
C THR A 70 8.68 -4.13 -9.32
N GLY A 71 8.07 -5.32 -9.48
CA GLY A 71 6.93 -5.56 -10.38
C GLY A 71 5.54 -5.40 -9.74
N PHE A 72 5.46 -4.96 -8.49
CA PHE A 72 4.23 -5.02 -7.69
C PHE A 72 3.28 -3.82 -7.89
N ASP A 73 3.59 -2.88 -8.79
CA ASP A 73 2.94 -1.56 -8.83
C ASP A 73 1.95 -1.36 -9.99
N GLU A 74 1.64 -2.40 -10.78
CA GLU A 74 1.03 -2.20 -12.12
C GLU A 74 -0.51 -2.15 -12.14
N ALA A 75 -1.20 -2.37 -11.02
CA ALA A 75 -2.65 -2.61 -11.00
C ALA A 75 -3.53 -1.54 -10.34
N PHE A 76 -2.97 -0.44 -9.82
CA PHE A 76 -3.76 0.48 -8.99
C PHE A 76 -4.60 1.50 -9.76
N LEU A 77 -5.77 1.85 -9.18
CA LEU A 77 -6.70 2.88 -9.65
C LEU A 77 -6.05 4.28 -9.62
N THR A 78 -5.41 4.56 -8.49
CA THR A 78 -4.53 5.69 -8.22
C THR A 78 -3.24 5.16 -7.64
N MET A 79 -2.16 5.93 -7.70
CA MET A 79 -0.89 5.53 -7.10
C MET A 79 -0.09 6.74 -6.68
N HIS A 80 0.59 6.63 -5.55
CA HIS A 80 1.62 7.56 -5.12
C HIS A 80 3.01 6.98 -5.33
N GLU A 81 3.92 7.78 -5.87
CA GLU A 81 5.36 7.56 -5.68
C GLU A 81 6.16 8.85 -5.52
N ALA A 82 7.35 8.75 -4.95
CA ALA A 82 8.26 9.88 -4.77
C ALA A 82 9.71 9.51 -5.12
N TRP A 83 9.91 8.70 -6.17
CA TRP A 83 11.24 8.17 -6.53
C TRP A 83 12.25 9.25 -6.90
N THR A 84 11.78 10.42 -7.35
CA THR A 84 12.60 11.57 -7.74
C THR A 84 12.76 12.61 -6.62
N GLY A 85 12.18 12.36 -5.43
CA GLY A 85 12.12 13.31 -4.33
C GLY A 85 10.99 14.34 -4.42
N ILE A 86 10.19 14.31 -5.49
CA ILE A 86 8.93 15.06 -5.60
C ILE A 86 7.79 14.03 -5.51
N PRO A 87 6.80 14.20 -4.62
CA PRO A 87 5.65 13.30 -4.58
C PRO A 87 4.80 13.44 -5.83
N ARG A 88 4.43 12.31 -6.42
CA ARG A 88 3.62 12.23 -7.63
C ARG A 88 2.42 11.34 -7.38
N ILE A 89 1.25 11.84 -7.74
CA ILE A 89 -0.01 11.12 -7.71
C ILE A 89 -0.40 10.80 -9.15
N LEU A 90 -0.50 9.52 -9.47
CA LEU A 90 -0.85 9.00 -10.77
C LEU A 90 -2.31 8.54 -10.74
N VAL A 91 -3.10 8.96 -11.72
CA VAL A 91 -4.53 8.68 -11.82
C VAL A 91 -4.85 8.09 -13.20
N CYS A 92 -5.50 6.93 -13.25
CA CYS A 92 -5.96 6.32 -14.51
C CYS A 92 -7.48 6.45 -14.65
N LEU A 93 -7.94 7.28 -15.59
CA LEU A 93 -9.37 7.55 -15.79
C LEU A 93 -10.13 6.33 -16.30
N GLU A 94 -9.56 5.55 -17.23
CA GLU A 94 -10.16 4.28 -17.68
C GLU A 94 -10.39 3.30 -16.51
N ARG A 95 -9.51 3.27 -15.50
CA ARG A 95 -9.74 2.48 -14.27
C ARG A 95 -10.78 3.14 -13.38
N ALA A 96 -10.78 4.47 -13.28
CA ALA A 96 -11.76 5.20 -12.47
C ALA A 96 -13.20 5.00 -12.97
N GLU A 97 -13.40 4.96 -14.29
CA GLU A 97 -14.70 4.68 -14.92
C GLU A 97 -15.22 3.27 -14.63
N GLU A 98 -14.33 2.30 -14.37
CA GLU A 98 -14.68 0.92 -14.01
C GLU A 98 -14.97 0.74 -12.50
N THR A 99 -14.79 1.78 -11.70
CA THR A 99 -14.92 1.74 -10.24
C THR A 99 -16.03 2.65 -9.73
N PRO A 100 -16.71 2.31 -8.62
CA PRO A 100 -17.66 3.22 -7.98
C PRO A 100 -16.97 4.54 -7.60
N ARG A 101 -17.70 5.66 -7.75
CA ARG A 101 -17.18 7.00 -7.51
C ARG A 101 -16.59 7.14 -6.11
N GLU A 102 -17.26 6.61 -5.11
CA GLU A 102 -16.86 6.68 -3.70
C GLU A 102 -15.53 5.94 -3.44
N VAL A 103 -15.29 4.84 -4.17
CA VAL A 103 -14.01 4.10 -4.12
C VAL A 103 -12.90 4.95 -4.73
N PHE A 104 -13.16 5.61 -5.86
CA PHE A 104 -12.19 6.49 -6.51
C PHE A 104 -11.86 7.72 -5.67
N GLU A 105 -12.85 8.38 -5.07
CA GLU A 105 -12.61 9.51 -4.18
C GLU A 105 -11.82 9.08 -2.93
N GLY A 106 -12.14 7.91 -2.34
CA GLY A 106 -11.36 7.34 -1.25
C GLY A 106 -9.91 7.03 -1.63
N ALA A 107 -9.68 6.51 -2.84
CA ALA A 107 -8.34 6.25 -3.36
C ALA A 107 -7.53 7.54 -3.55
N LEU A 108 -8.14 8.60 -4.11
CA LEU A 108 -7.49 9.91 -4.24
C LEU A 108 -7.07 10.49 -2.87
N LEU A 109 -7.94 10.38 -1.87
CA LEU A 109 -7.61 10.83 -0.50
C LEU A 109 -6.46 10.01 0.10
N HIS A 110 -6.42 8.70 -0.20
CA HIS A 110 -5.34 7.80 0.19
C HIS A 110 -3.99 8.27 -0.39
N GLU A 111 -3.92 8.55 -1.70
CA GLU A 111 -2.68 9.04 -2.32
C GLU A 111 -2.29 10.45 -1.87
N ALA A 112 -3.26 11.33 -1.61
CA ALA A 112 -2.98 12.64 -1.02
C ALA A 112 -2.31 12.49 0.35
N ALA A 113 -2.82 11.60 1.20
CA ALA A 113 -2.21 11.30 2.49
C ALA A 113 -0.83 10.63 2.36
N HIS A 114 -0.60 9.76 1.36
CA HIS A 114 0.75 9.29 1.04
C HIS A 114 1.70 10.44 0.71
N SER A 115 1.27 11.45 -0.05
CA SER A 115 2.15 12.59 -0.37
C SER A 115 2.50 13.44 0.85
N ILE A 116 1.64 13.45 1.88
CA ILE A 116 1.87 14.14 3.16
C ILE A 116 2.84 13.35 4.04
N LEU A 117 2.63 12.04 4.17
CA LEU A 117 3.38 11.20 5.12
C LEU A 117 4.64 10.60 4.53
N HIS A 118 4.65 10.35 3.22
CA HIS A 118 5.64 9.51 2.52
C HIS A 118 6.14 10.14 1.23
N GLY A 119 6.02 11.46 1.10
CA GLY A 119 6.34 12.21 -0.13
C GLY A 119 7.83 12.43 -0.38
N SER A 120 8.71 11.92 0.47
CA SER A 120 10.18 12.04 0.35
C SER A 120 10.83 10.71 -0.04
N ILE A 121 12.03 10.79 -0.63
CA ILE A 121 12.79 9.63 -1.09
C ILE A 121 13.23 8.69 0.05
N GLU A 122 13.33 9.19 1.29
CA GLU A 122 13.79 8.41 2.44
C GLU A 122 12.89 7.21 2.74
N TYR A 123 11.59 7.31 2.43
CA TYR A 123 10.64 6.21 2.55
C TYR A 123 10.77 5.13 1.45
N TYR A 124 11.72 5.28 0.54
CA TYR A 124 12.11 4.29 -0.47
C TYR A 124 13.51 3.72 -0.20
N LEU A 125 14.26 4.30 0.75
CA LEU A 125 15.57 3.83 1.19
C LEU A 125 15.41 2.86 2.36
N LEU A 126 15.02 1.62 2.04
CA LEU A 126 14.73 0.60 3.05
C LEU A 126 16.02 0.09 3.71
N ASN A 127 16.22 0.47 4.98
CA ASN A 127 17.28 -0.10 5.80
C ASN A 127 16.77 -1.39 6.45
N VAL A 128 17.29 -2.53 6.02
CA VAL A 128 17.02 -3.84 6.62
C VAL A 128 18.01 -4.11 7.74
N SER A 129 17.53 -4.61 8.89
CA SER A 129 18.40 -4.91 10.02
C SER A 129 19.31 -6.12 9.75
N PRO A 130 20.48 -6.17 10.43
CA PRO A 130 21.33 -7.36 10.41
C PRO A 130 20.58 -8.63 10.80
N SER A 131 19.65 -8.56 11.76
CA SER A 131 18.82 -9.71 12.17
C SER A 131 17.96 -10.26 11.04
N PHE A 132 17.38 -9.39 10.20
CA PHE A 132 16.59 -9.83 9.05
C PHE A 132 17.48 -10.47 7.97
N ILE A 133 18.68 -9.91 7.77
CA ILE A 133 19.68 -10.48 6.86
C ILE A 133 20.14 -11.86 7.35
N ASP A 134 20.49 -12.00 8.62
CA ASP A 134 20.92 -13.27 9.22
C ASP A 134 19.83 -14.34 9.11
N PHE A 135 18.57 -13.96 9.34
CA PHE A 135 17.42 -14.85 9.09
C PHE A 135 17.38 -15.32 7.63
N SER A 136 17.54 -14.39 6.69
CA SER A 136 17.50 -14.74 5.27
C SER A 136 18.62 -15.71 4.85
N LEU A 137 19.83 -15.51 5.37
CA LEU A 137 20.97 -16.37 5.13
C LEU A 137 20.76 -17.76 5.74
N LYS A 138 20.27 -17.82 6.98
CA LYS A 138 19.98 -19.07 7.70
C LYS A 138 18.99 -19.96 6.95
N PHE A 139 18.01 -19.36 6.26
CA PHE A 139 16.98 -20.08 5.52
C PHE A 139 17.23 -20.14 4.01
N GLY A 140 18.38 -19.65 3.53
CA GLY A 140 18.74 -19.69 2.11
C GLY A 140 17.77 -18.93 1.21
N LEU A 141 17.18 -17.84 1.70
CA LEU A 141 16.26 -17.04 0.89
C LEU A 141 17.05 -16.35 -0.24
N PRO A 142 16.56 -16.40 -1.48
CA PRO A 142 17.18 -15.65 -2.57
C PRO A 142 17.21 -14.15 -2.28
N VAL A 143 18.29 -13.46 -2.66
CA VAL A 143 18.46 -12.02 -2.41
C VAL A 143 17.28 -11.18 -2.93
N HIS A 144 16.71 -11.54 -4.09
CA HIS A 144 15.53 -10.86 -4.62
C HIS A 144 14.31 -11.01 -3.71
N ALA A 145 14.09 -12.19 -3.12
CA ALA A 145 12.98 -12.44 -2.20
C ALA A 145 13.13 -11.64 -0.90
N VAL A 146 14.36 -11.50 -0.39
CA VAL A 146 14.64 -10.67 0.80
C VAL A 146 14.26 -9.22 0.55
N ARG A 147 14.71 -8.66 -0.58
CA ARG A 147 14.36 -7.30 -1.00
C ARG A 147 12.86 -7.13 -1.19
N ASP A 148 12.21 -8.10 -1.83
CA ASP A 148 10.78 -8.01 -2.14
C ASP A 148 9.93 -8.14 -0.85
N ILE A 149 10.33 -8.97 0.13
CA ILE A 149 9.69 -9.02 1.45
C ILE A 149 9.84 -7.67 2.17
N ALA A 150 11.03 -7.09 2.16
CA ALA A 150 11.26 -5.77 2.76
C ALA A 150 10.41 -4.69 2.10
N TYR A 151 10.36 -4.68 0.77
CA TYR A 151 9.55 -3.75 -0.01
C TYR A 151 8.06 -3.91 0.28
N LEU A 152 7.51 -5.12 0.19
CA LEU A 152 6.09 -5.38 0.43
C LEU A 152 5.68 -5.06 1.87
N SER A 153 6.55 -5.36 2.84
CA SER A 153 6.32 -4.99 4.26
C SER A 153 6.28 -3.48 4.44
N SER A 154 7.17 -2.74 3.74
CA SER A 154 7.17 -1.28 3.76
C SER A 154 5.89 -0.68 3.18
N LEU A 155 5.33 -1.29 2.13
CA LEU A 155 4.04 -0.86 1.58
C LEU A 155 2.90 -1.09 2.58
N ALA A 156 2.86 -2.25 3.23
CA ALA A 156 1.84 -2.53 4.24
C ALA A 156 1.89 -1.56 5.43
N LEU A 157 3.10 -1.19 5.86
CA LEU A 157 3.30 -0.18 6.90
C LEU A 157 2.79 1.20 6.47
N LYS A 158 3.19 1.66 5.28
CA LYS A 158 2.75 2.94 4.72
C LYS A 158 1.24 3.05 4.63
N ASP A 159 0.58 2.06 4.05
CA ASP A 159 -0.88 2.09 3.87
C ASP A 159 -1.64 2.05 5.22
N ASN A 160 -1.06 1.39 6.23
CA ASN A 160 -1.58 1.43 7.60
C ASN A 160 -1.48 2.85 8.20
N GLU A 161 -0.31 3.48 8.11
CA GLU A 161 -0.08 4.84 8.61
C GLU A 161 -0.98 5.87 7.90
N VAL A 162 -1.15 5.73 6.59
CA VAL A 162 -2.05 6.55 5.77
C VAL A 162 -3.51 6.40 6.20
N THR A 163 -3.99 5.17 6.38
CA THR A 163 -5.38 4.95 6.79
C THR A 163 -5.62 5.47 8.20
N LYS A 164 -4.66 5.27 9.11
CA LYS A 164 -4.73 5.82 10.47
C LYS A 164 -4.80 7.35 10.44
N PHE A 165 -3.97 7.99 9.64
CA PHE A 165 -3.99 9.44 9.45
C PHE A 165 -5.33 9.93 8.90
N LEU A 166 -5.88 9.27 7.88
CA LEU A 166 -7.17 9.66 7.29
C LEU A 166 -8.34 9.44 8.25
N TYR A 167 -8.29 8.36 9.03
CA TYR A 167 -9.24 8.08 10.11
C TYR A 167 -9.22 9.18 11.18
N GLU A 168 -8.03 9.54 11.68
CA GLU A 168 -7.85 10.60 12.69
C GLU A 168 -8.30 11.99 12.20
N ASN A 169 -8.33 12.20 10.88
CA ASN A 169 -8.80 13.43 10.25
C ASN A 169 -10.23 13.35 9.70
N GLY A 170 -10.99 12.30 10.04
CA GLY A 170 -12.44 12.22 9.79
C GLY A 170 -12.85 11.73 8.40
N PHE A 171 -11.96 11.13 7.61
CA PHE A 171 -12.28 10.55 6.29
C PHE A 171 -12.76 9.10 6.38
N ILE A 172 -13.57 8.78 7.39
CA ILE A 172 -13.94 7.40 7.73
C ILE A 172 -14.71 6.75 6.58
N GLU A 173 -15.79 7.37 6.11
CA GLU A 173 -16.65 6.83 5.06
C GLU A 173 -15.95 6.70 3.70
N ASP A 174 -15.08 7.66 3.35
CA ASP A 174 -14.29 7.60 2.12
C ASP A 174 -13.32 6.40 2.16
N GLN A 175 -12.60 6.22 3.28
CA GLN A 175 -11.67 5.10 3.43
C GLN A 175 -12.37 3.76 3.55
N MET A 176 -13.53 3.70 4.21
CA MET A 176 -14.37 2.50 4.27
C MET A 176 -14.75 1.99 2.87
N SER A 177 -15.19 2.89 1.99
CA SER A 177 -15.59 2.52 0.61
C SER A 177 -14.39 2.00 -0.19
N PHE A 178 -13.25 2.70 -0.09
CA PHE A 178 -12.00 2.31 -0.72
C PHE A 178 -11.50 0.94 -0.23
N ILE A 179 -11.36 0.76 1.09
CA ILE A 179 -10.76 -0.44 1.68
C ILE A 179 -11.62 -1.69 1.43
N ILE A 180 -12.94 -1.62 1.58
CA ILE A 180 -13.81 -2.79 1.35
C ILE A 180 -13.69 -3.27 -0.10
N TYR A 181 -13.52 -2.35 -1.05
CA TYR A 181 -13.34 -2.70 -2.45
C TYR A 181 -12.07 -3.54 -2.67
N PHE A 182 -10.95 -3.15 -2.05
CA PHE A 182 -9.65 -3.82 -2.20
C PHE A 182 -9.39 -4.99 -1.24
N LEU A 183 -10.17 -5.13 -0.17
CA LEU A 183 -10.09 -6.29 0.73
C LEU A 183 -10.58 -7.58 0.07
N ARG A 184 -11.41 -7.51 -0.97
CA ARG A 184 -12.00 -8.72 -1.55
C ARG A 184 -11.03 -9.38 -2.52
N PRO A 185 -10.56 -10.61 -2.24
CA PRO A 185 -9.61 -11.30 -3.12
C PRO A 185 -10.27 -11.60 -4.46
N SER A 186 -9.58 -11.25 -5.56
CA SER A 186 -10.03 -11.57 -6.91
C SER A 186 -9.91 -13.08 -7.18
N ALA A 187 -10.55 -13.56 -8.24
CA ALA A 187 -10.38 -14.96 -8.68
C ALA A 187 -8.93 -15.25 -9.07
N GLU A 188 -8.24 -14.26 -9.65
CA GLU A 188 -6.83 -14.35 -10.04
C GLU A 188 -5.92 -14.41 -8.81
N GLU A 189 -6.19 -13.64 -7.76
CA GLU A 189 -5.45 -13.70 -6.50
C GLU A 189 -5.58 -15.08 -5.84
N LYS A 190 -6.79 -15.65 -5.81
CA LYS A 190 -7.01 -17.02 -5.30
C LYS A 190 -6.28 -18.07 -6.13
N ALA A 191 -6.29 -17.95 -7.46
CA ALA A 191 -5.54 -18.84 -8.35
C ALA A 191 -4.02 -18.71 -8.13
N THR A 192 -3.54 -17.48 -7.91
CA THR A 192 -2.13 -17.20 -7.61
C THR A 192 -1.71 -17.89 -6.32
N TRP A 193 -2.54 -17.88 -5.28
CA TRP A 193 -2.26 -18.60 -4.04
C TRP A 193 -2.06 -20.11 -4.24
N VAL A 194 -2.94 -20.77 -5.01
CA VAL A 194 -2.86 -22.22 -5.27
C VAL A 194 -1.53 -22.61 -5.94
N ILE A 195 -0.93 -21.69 -6.70
CA ILE A 195 0.39 -21.88 -7.29
C ILE A 195 1.48 -21.55 -6.25
N ALA A 196 1.34 -20.41 -5.57
CA ALA A 196 2.32 -19.90 -4.62
C ALA A 196 2.54 -20.84 -3.43
N GLU A 197 1.50 -21.52 -2.93
CA GLU A 197 1.60 -22.40 -1.75
C GLU A 197 2.51 -23.62 -1.95
N LYS A 198 2.82 -23.96 -3.21
CA LYS A 198 3.69 -25.08 -3.59
C LYS A 198 5.16 -24.82 -3.29
N SER A 199 5.60 -23.57 -3.27
CA SER A 199 6.97 -23.18 -2.91
C SER A 199 6.97 -22.29 -1.66
N PRO A 200 7.80 -22.57 -0.64
CA PRO A 200 7.83 -21.75 0.57
C PRO A 200 8.10 -20.27 0.29
N VAL A 201 9.06 -19.97 -0.59
CA VAL A 201 9.43 -18.57 -0.90
C VAL A 201 8.28 -17.84 -1.58
N THR A 202 7.60 -18.47 -2.55
CA THR A 202 6.47 -17.84 -3.23
C THR A 202 5.26 -17.70 -2.32
N ALA A 203 5.01 -18.67 -1.43
CA ALA A 203 3.98 -18.57 -0.42
C ALA A 203 4.22 -17.38 0.50
N ILE A 204 5.46 -17.18 0.95
CA ILE A 204 5.86 -16.03 1.77
C ILE A 204 5.61 -14.72 1.05
N LEU A 205 6.10 -14.59 -0.19
CA LEU A 205 5.92 -13.38 -0.98
C LEU A 205 4.44 -13.05 -1.18
N PHE A 206 3.61 -14.07 -1.44
CA PHE A 206 2.17 -13.89 -1.55
C PHE A 206 1.57 -13.39 -0.22
N LEU A 207 1.88 -14.05 0.90
CA LEU A 207 1.35 -13.67 2.21
C LEU A 207 1.75 -12.25 2.61
N VAL A 208 3.01 -11.87 2.37
CA VAL A 208 3.49 -10.51 2.64
C VAL A 208 2.85 -9.51 1.67
N SER A 209 2.59 -9.89 0.40
CA SER A 209 1.93 -8.98 -0.54
C SER A 209 0.49 -8.65 -0.15
N ILE A 210 -0.27 -9.62 0.37
CA ILE A 210 -1.66 -9.36 0.80
C ILE A 210 -1.72 -8.55 2.10
N LEU A 211 -0.63 -8.50 2.90
CA LEU A 211 -0.58 -7.66 4.09
C LEU A 211 -0.83 -6.19 3.76
N LYS A 212 -0.51 -5.71 2.55
CA LYS A 212 -0.80 -4.34 2.14
C LYS A 212 -2.28 -3.99 2.35
N SER A 213 -3.18 -4.73 1.71
CA SER A 213 -4.63 -4.49 1.82
C SER A 213 -5.17 -4.74 3.23
N LEU A 214 -4.63 -5.73 3.94
CA LEU A 214 -5.11 -6.09 5.29
C LEU A 214 -4.66 -5.07 6.34
N ALA A 215 -3.41 -4.63 6.28
CA ALA A 215 -2.84 -3.61 7.16
C ALA A 215 -3.46 -2.24 6.90
N CYS A 216 -3.74 -1.91 5.63
CA CYS A 216 -4.53 -0.75 5.23
C CYS A 216 -5.89 -0.72 5.96
N ALA A 217 -6.58 -1.87 6.07
CA ALA A 217 -7.87 -1.95 6.74
C ALA A 217 -7.82 -1.87 8.28
N LEU A 218 -6.68 -2.19 8.88
CA LEU A 218 -6.55 -2.40 10.31
C LEU A 218 -6.96 -1.19 11.17
N PRO A 219 -6.59 0.07 10.85
CA PRO A 219 -6.97 1.23 11.66
C PRO A 219 -8.48 1.41 11.78
N LEU A 220 -9.26 1.00 10.77
CA LEU A 220 -10.72 1.11 10.81
C LEU A 220 -11.39 0.02 11.65
N THR A 221 -10.64 -0.96 12.16
CA THR A 221 -11.21 -1.99 13.04
C THR A 221 -11.61 -1.44 14.41
N CYS A 222 -10.97 -0.37 14.90
CA CYS A 222 -11.33 0.25 16.17
C CYS A 222 -12.56 1.18 16.07
N GLU A 223 -13.01 1.48 14.85
CA GLU A 223 -14.14 2.37 14.62
C GLU A 223 -15.45 1.77 15.13
N LYS A 224 -16.20 2.56 15.92
CA LYS A 224 -17.40 2.09 16.63
C LYS A 224 -18.48 1.59 15.68
N ARG A 225 -18.71 2.31 14.58
CA ARG A 225 -19.81 2.00 13.66
C ARG A 225 -19.48 0.83 12.73
N TYR A 226 -18.23 0.75 12.27
CA TYR A 226 -17.85 -0.13 11.16
C TYR A 226 -16.81 -1.19 11.51
N GLY A 227 -16.15 -1.08 12.67
CA GLY A 227 -15.00 -1.92 13.00
C GLY A 227 -15.29 -3.42 13.04
N ALA A 228 -16.49 -3.81 13.51
CA ALA A 228 -16.91 -5.21 13.47
C ALA A 228 -17.10 -5.75 12.04
N MET A 229 -17.62 -4.91 11.14
CA MET A 229 -17.77 -5.24 9.73
C MET A 229 -16.39 -5.36 9.06
N ILE A 230 -15.48 -4.41 9.29
CA ILE A 230 -14.11 -4.47 8.73
C ILE A 230 -13.37 -5.72 9.20
N ARG A 231 -13.42 -6.07 10.49
CA ARG A 231 -12.84 -7.34 10.99
C ARG A 231 -13.40 -8.57 10.26
N ARG A 232 -14.70 -8.58 9.97
CA ARG A 232 -15.33 -9.65 9.21
C ARG A 232 -14.85 -9.70 7.76
N GLU A 233 -14.71 -8.54 7.10
CA GLU A 233 -14.19 -8.49 5.73
C GLU A 233 -12.71 -8.93 5.67
N ILE A 234 -11.86 -8.53 6.63
CA ILE A 234 -10.49 -9.04 6.78
C ILE A 234 -10.48 -10.56 6.98
N SER A 235 -11.34 -11.09 7.85
CA SER A 235 -11.42 -12.55 8.03
C SER A 235 -11.90 -13.25 6.76
N SER A 236 -12.83 -12.65 6.03
CA SER A 236 -13.39 -13.21 4.80
C SER A 236 -12.35 -13.21 3.68
N SER A 237 -11.55 -12.16 3.58
CA SER A 237 -10.53 -12.02 2.54
C SER A 237 -9.49 -13.12 2.59
N ILE A 238 -9.13 -13.62 3.78
CA ILE A 238 -8.12 -14.66 3.94
C ILE A 238 -8.70 -16.08 4.07
N ASN A 239 -10.02 -16.27 3.95
CA ASN A 239 -10.65 -17.58 4.17
C ASN A 239 -10.24 -18.66 3.16
N PHE A 240 -9.70 -18.28 2.01
CA PHE A 240 -9.17 -19.23 1.04
C PHE A 240 -7.81 -19.82 1.47
N LEU A 241 -7.16 -19.26 2.48
CA LEU A 241 -5.91 -19.77 3.04
C LEU A 241 -6.16 -20.89 4.07
N SER A 242 -5.19 -21.80 4.18
CA SER A 242 -5.21 -22.83 5.24
C SER A 242 -5.08 -22.20 6.63
N LYS A 243 -5.53 -22.92 7.69
CA LYS A 243 -5.52 -22.40 9.07
C LYS A 243 -4.16 -21.84 9.49
N GLY A 244 -3.07 -22.56 9.24
CA GLY A 244 -1.73 -22.12 9.65
C GLY A 244 -1.29 -20.78 9.03
N TYR A 245 -1.67 -20.53 7.77
CA TYR A 245 -1.37 -19.24 7.12
C TYR A 245 -2.31 -18.13 7.58
N ARG A 246 -3.57 -18.44 7.90
CA ARG A 246 -4.48 -17.45 8.52
C ARG A 246 -3.98 -17.03 9.90
N ASP A 247 -3.53 -17.99 10.71
CA ASP A 247 -2.95 -17.72 12.03
C ASP A 247 -1.69 -16.84 11.89
N PHE A 248 -0.82 -17.14 10.92
CA PHE A 248 0.33 -16.29 10.58
C PHE A 248 -0.09 -14.85 10.27
N ILE A 249 -1.07 -14.65 9.37
CA ILE A 249 -1.54 -13.30 9.00
C ILE A 249 -2.08 -12.55 10.22
N TRP A 250 -2.91 -13.18 11.05
CA TRP A 250 -3.46 -12.54 12.24
C TRP A 250 -2.39 -12.16 13.27
N GLU A 251 -1.38 -13.00 13.46
CA GLU A 251 -0.25 -12.69 14.34
C GLU A 251 0.55 -11.48 13.83
N ILE A 252 0.78 -11.38 12.51
CA ILE A 252 1.44 -10.22 11.92
C ILE A 252 0.56 -8.97 12.05
N LEU A 253 -0.74 -9.04 11.76
CA LEU A 253 -1.64 -7.90 11.92
C LEU A 253 -1.70 -7.42 13.37
N ALA A 254 -1.69 -8.33 14.35
CA ALA A 254 -1.63 -7.95 15.77
C ALA A 254 -0.33 -7.21 16.13
N SER A 255 0.78 -7.45 15.41
CA SER A 255 2.04 -6.75 15.68
C SER A 255 2.01 -5.26 15.34
N PHE A 256 1.10 -4.81 14.47
CA PHE A 256 0.94 -3.39 14.14
C PHE A 256 0.55 -2.53 15.35
N GLU A 257 -0.06 -3.12 16.38
CA GLU A 257 -0.36 -2.40 17.63
C GLU A 257 0.91 -1.95 18.38
N LYS A 258 2.06 -2.57 18.10
CA LYS A 258 3.35 -2.24 18.72
C LYS A 258 4.07 -1.06 18.04
N MET A 259 3.61 -0.66 16.85
CA MET A 259 4.26 0.36 16.02
C MET A 259 3.99 1.76 16.58
N GLN A 260 5.04 2.59 16.64
CA GLN A 260 5.01 3.86 17.37
C GLN A 260 4.99 5.11 16.46
N GLY A 261 5.02 4.91 15.14
CA GLY A 261 5.04 5.97 14.13
C GLY A 261 6.45 6.41 13.72
N GLU A 262 7.47 5.61 14.02
CA GLU A 262 8.84 5.82 13.52
C GLU A 262 9.11 4.82 12.39
N PHE A 263 8.82 5.22 11.15
CA PHE A 263 8.79 4.33 9.97
C PHE A 263 9.94 3.32 9.90
N SER A 264 11.20 3.75 10.06
CA SER A 264 12.35 2.83 9.98
C SER A 264 12.38 1.79 11.12
N LYS A 265 11.97 2.17 12.33
CA LYS A 265 11.93 1.25 13.48
C LYS A 265 10.72 0.32 13.40
N ASP A 266 9.59 0.85 12.94
CA ASP A 266 8.36 0.08 12.77
C ASP A 266 8.51 -0.93 11.63
N LEU A 267 9.20 -0.56 10.54
CA LEU A 267 9.55 -1.49 9.47
C LEU A 267 10.47 -2.60 9.97
N ASP A 268 11.50 -2.27 10.75
CA ASP A 268 12.38 -3.28 11.33
C ASP A 268 11.62 -4.23 12.27
N THR A 269 10.73 -3.68 13.10
CA THR A 269 9.85 -4.45 13.97
C THR A 269 8.97 -5.41 13.16
N LEU A 270 8.33 -4.91 12.09
CA LEU A 270 7.51 -5.72 11.20
C LEU A 270 8.30 -6.84 10.53
N LEU A 271 9.51 -6.54 10.05
CA LEU A 271 10.38 -7.54 9.43
C LEU A 271 10.83 -8.60 10.43
N GLY A 272 11.12 -8.21 11.67
CA GLY A 272 11.39 -9.14 12.76
C GLY A 272 10.20 -10.08 13.04
N GLU A 273 8.99 -9.54 13.11
CA GLU A 273 7.77 -10.33 13.32
C GLU A 273 7.50 -11.27 12.13
N VAL A 274 7.63 -10.78 10.89
CA VAL A 274 7.55 -11.61 9.68
C VAL A 274 8.57 -12.75 9.77
N SER A 275 9.85 -12.48 10.01
CA SER A 275 10.89 -13.52 10.14
C SER A 275 10.58 -14.54 11.24
N ASN A 276 10.18 -14.08 12.42
CA ASN A 276 9.88 -14.96 13.56
C ASN A 276 8.71 -15.90 13.26
N ARG A 277 7.68 -15.40 12.56
CA ARG A 277 6.48 -16.19 12.22
C ARG A 277 6.64 -17.03 10.96
N LEU A 278 7.61 -16.71 10.11
CA LEU A 278 7.99 -17.55 8.97
C LEU A 278 8.82 -18.77 9.37
N TYR A 279 9.54 -18.70 10.49
CA TYR A 279 10.38 -19.79 11.00
C TYR A 279 9.66 -21.17 11.00
N PRO A 280 8.45 -21.32 11.58
CA PRO A 280 7.76 -22.61 11.64
C PRO A 280 7.24 -23.10 10.28
N LEU A 281 6.97 -22.18 9.35
CA LEU A 281 6.51 -22.50 7.99
C LEU A 281 7.65 -23.02 7.13
N LEU A 282 8.85 -22.46 7.29
CA LEU A 282 10.06 -22.87 6.60
C LEU A 282 10.64 -24.16 7.18
N SER A 283 10.62 -24.32 8.51
CA SER A 283 11.21 -25.48 9.19
C SER A 283 10.42 -26.79 9.04
N LYS A 284 9.12 -26.72 8.73
CA LYS A 284 8.27 -27.91 8.53
C LYS A 284 8.39 -28.54 7.13
N LYS A 285 8.97 -27.85 6.16
CA LYS A 285 9.14 -28.33 4.77
C LYS A 285 10.57 -28.75 4.44
N SER A 286 11.52 -28.61 5.37
CA SER A 286 12.93 -29.02 5.20
C SER A 286 13.17 -30.53 5.42
N SER A 287 12.12 -31.32 5.63
CA SER A 287 12.19 -32.77 5.79
C SER A 287 11.65 -33.49 4.55
N PHE A 288 12.38 -33.37 3.44
CA PHE A 288 12.31 -34.25 2.27
C PHE A 288 13.72 -34.46 1.73
#